data_AF-A0A496P3F6-F1
#
_entry.id   AF-A0A496P3F6-F1
#
_cell.length_a   1.000
_cell.length_b   1.000
_cell.length_c   1.000
_cell.angle_alpha   90.00
_cell.angle_beta   90.00
_cell.angle_gamma   90.00
#
_symmetry.space_group_name_H-M   'P 1'
#
loop_
_entity.id
_entity.type
_entity.pdbx_description
1 polymer ?
#
loop_
_entity_poly.entity_id
_entity_poly.type
_entity_poly.pdbx_seq_one_letter_code
_entity_poly.pdbx_strand_id
1 'polypeptide(L)'
;MPVGKDNKLLVFGISFLFIILLGNIDFRMKKELWYLGFLNQKGRALSAGYQSEEKALSVEDALQAIELLKEEKIAIYGGDILTEADGELVYAHDIWGKEYHYLNWYCDKSEDEDRADYLQRSYDKAKEGIMEAKKVADRLGKKCYIVLVTEYIHLT
;
A
#
# COMPACT_ATOMS: atom_id res chain seq x y z
N MET A 1 6.14 -51.73 -40.13
CA MET A 1 5.84 -51.74 -38.68
C MET A 1 7.10 -52.18 -37.94
N PRO A 2 7.44 -51.66 -36.74
CA PRO A 2 6.66 -50.85 -35.78
C PRO A 2 7.09 -49.35 -35.84
N VAL A 3 6.23 -48.33 -35.75
CA VAL A 3 5.25 -47.94 -34.72
C VAL A 3 5.89 -47.62 -33.37
N GLY A 4 6.34 -46.36 -33.28
CA GLY A 4 6.01 -45.40 -32.21
C GLY A 4 5.77 -45.95 -30.81
N LYS A 5 6.84 -45.96 -30.01
CA LYS A 5 6.90 -46.00 -28.55
C LYS A 5 8.21 -45.25 -28.28
N ASP A 6 8.26 -44.03 -27.74
CA ASP A 6 8.00 -43.72 -26.33
C ASP A 6 7.96 -42.20 -26.05
N ASN A 7 7.34 -41.37 -26.90
CA ASN A 7 7.30 -39.92 -26.65
C ASN A 7 6.12 -39.43 -25.81
N LYS A 8 5.17 -40.30 -25.42
CA LYS A 8 4.02 -39.86 -24.62
C LYS A 8 4.38 -39.58 -23.16
N LEU A 9 5.24 -40.39 -22.54
CA LEU A 9 5.57 -40.25 -21.11
C LEU A 9 6.35 -38.96 -20.81
N LEU A 10 7.23 -38.56 -21.72
CA LEU A 10 8.08 -37.36 -21.59
C LEU A 10 7.27 -36.07 -21.74
N VAL A 11 6.27 -36.06 -22.63
CA VAL A 11 5.36 -34.91 -22.85
C VAL A 11 4.42 -34.71 -21.65
N PHE A 12 3.94 -35.78 -21.00
CA PHE A 12 3.12 -35.67 -19.79
C PHE A 12 3.92 -35.16 -18.58
N GLY A 13 5.18 -35.58 -18.42
CA GLY A 13 6.04 -35.10 -17.33
C GLY A 13 6.38 -33.62 -17.44
N ILE A 14 6.66 -33.13 -18.66
CA ILE A 14 6.94 -31.71 -18.92
C ILE A 14 5.68 -30.87 -18.70
N SER A 15 4.52 -31.30 -19.20
CA SER A 15 3.25 -30.58 -19.03
C SER A 15 2.85 -30.45 -17.56
N PHE A 16 3.05 -31.49 -16.75
CA PHE A 16 2.77 -31.46 -15.31
C PHE A 16 3.74 -30.54 -14.55
N LEU A 17 5.03 -30.53 -14.93
CA LEU A 17 6.02 -29.62 -14.36
C LEU A 17 5.69 -28.16 -14.69
N PHE A 18 5.22 -27.86 -15.91
CA PHE A 18 4.76 -26.53 -16.30
C PHE A 18 3.49 -26.10 -15.56
N ILE A 19 2.53 -27.01 -15.31
CA ILE A 19 1.33 -26.71 -14.52
C ILE A 19 1.69 -26.41 -13.06
N ILE A 20 2.63 -27.17 -12.47
CA ILE A 20 3.12 -26.89 -11.11
C ILE A 20 3.91 -25.58 -11.08
N LEU A 21 4.74 -25.29 -12.09
CA LEU A 21 5.46 -24.02 -12.19
C LEU A 21 4.49 -22.84 -12.32
N LEU A 22 3.53 -22.92 -13.25
CA LEU A 22 2.51 -21.89 -13.47
C LEU A 22 1.61 -21.70 -12.25
N GLY A 23 1.21 -22.78 -11.59
CA GLY A 23 0.43 -22.72 -10.35
C GLY A 23 1.23 -22.08 -9.20
N ASN A 24 2.52 -22.38 -9.07
CA ASN A 24 3.39 -21.74 -8.07
C ASN A 24 3.67 -20.26 -8.39
N ILE A 25 3.76 -19.89 -9.67
CA ILE A 25 3.90 -18.50 -10.11
C ILE A 25 2.60 -17.73 -9.88
N ASP A 26 1.43 -18.26 -10.26
CA ASP A 26 0.11 -17.65 -10.01
C ASP A 26 -0.16 -17.52 -8.50
N PHE A 27 0.25 -18.51 -7.71
CA PHE A 27 0.14 -18.46 -6.25
C PHE A 27 1.11 -17.47 -5.60
N ARG A 28 2.35 -17.36 -6.11
CA ARG A 28 3.30 -16.32 -5.68
C ARG A 28 2.82 -14.92 -6.06
N MET A 29 2.34 -14.71 -7.29
CA MET A 29 1.76 -13.45 -7.73
C MET A 29 0.50 -13.06 -6.93
N LYS A 30 -0.36 -14.03 -6.58
CA LYS A 30 -1.51 -13.79 -5.68
C LYS A 30 -1.11 -13.40 -4.26
N LYS A 31 0.13 -13.68 -3.85
CA LYS A 31 0.65 -13.34 -2.52
C LYS A 31 1.30 -11.96 -2.47
N GLU A 32 1.63 -11.37 -3.61
CA GLU A 32 2.50 -10.17 -3.69
C GLU A 32 1.76 -8.84 -3.89
N LEU A 33 0.43 -8.81 -3.74
CA LEU A 33 -0.37 -7.59 -3.91
C LEU A 33 -1.53 -7.50 -2.91
N TRP A 34 -1.37 -7.98 -1.68
CA TRP A 34 -2.43 -7.90 -0.66
C TRP A 34 -2.69 -6.45 -0.30
N TYR A 35 -1.65 -5.64 -0.15
CA TYR A 35 -1.80 -4.20 0.04
C TYR A 35 -2.53 -3.54 -1.14
N LEU A 36 -2.12 -3.78 -2.38
CA LEU A 36 -2.77 -3.14 -3.54
C LEU A 36 -4.22 -3.61 -3.73
N GLY A 37 -4.50 -4.89 -3.49
CA GLY A 37 -5.87 -5.43 -3.49
C GLY A 37 -6.73 -4.78 -2.41
N PHE A 38 -6.19 -4.62 -1.21
CA PHE A 38 -6.83 -3.93 -0.10
C PHE A 38 -7.09 -2.45 -0.42
N LEU A 39 -6.08 -1.75 -0.95
CA LEU A 39 -6.18 -0.36 -1.36
C LEU A 39 -7.22 -0.16 -2.47
N ASN A 40 -7.31 -1.10 -3.42
CA ASN A 40 -8.33 -1.06 -4.46
C ASN A 40 -9.75 -1.26 -3.94
N GLN A 41 -9.91 -2.06 -2.88
CA GLN A 41 -11.21 -2.35 -2.28
C GLN A 41 -11.69 -1.26 -1.31
N LYS A 42 -10.78 -0.70 -0.51
CA LYS A 42 -11.08 0.21 0.61
C LYS A 42 -10.78 1.66 0.31
N GLY A 43 -9.83 1.89 -0.59
CA GLY A 43 -9.35 3.22 -0.94
C GLY A 43 -10.40 4.03 -1.67
N ARG A 44 -10.51 5.29 -1.30
CA ARG A 44 -11.32 6.29 -1.98
C ARG A 44 -10.42 7.14 -2.85
N ALA A 45 -10.83 7.34 -4.11
CA ALA A 45 -10.15 8.25 -5.01
C ALA A 45 -10.26 9.69 -4.49
N LEU A 46 -9.22 10.47 -4.74
CA LEU A 46 -9.22 11.91 -4.51
C LEU A 46 -10.20 12.61 -5.45
N SER A 47 -10.56 13.86 -5.15
CA SER A 47 -11.39 14.65 -6.06
C SER A 47 -10.75 14.74 -7.45
N ALA A 48 -11.58 14.73 -8.50
CA ALA A 48 -11.14 14.77 -9.89
C ALA A 48 -10.24 15.98 -10.21
N GLY A 49 -10.32 17.06 -9.43
CA GLY A 49 -9.48 18.24 -9.57
C GLY A 49 -7.99 17.99 -9.34
N TYR A 50 -7.59 16.93 -8.62
CA TYR A 50 -6.19 16.64 -8.31
C TYR A 50 -5.50 15.74 -9.34
N GLN A 51 -6.22 15.14 -10.30
CA GLN A 51 -5.68 14.24 -11.33
C GLN A 51 -4.68 13.19 -10.78
N SER A 52 -4.95 12.65 -9.59
CA SER A 52 -4.10 11.66 -8.94
C SER A 52 -4.77 10.28 -8.95
N GLU A 53 -3.97 9.23 -9.16
CA GLU A 53 -4.42 7.83 -9.02
C GLU A 53 -4.33 7.34 -7.56
N GLU A 54 -3.86 8.20 -6.66
CA GLU A 54 -3.76 7.89 -5.24
C GLU A 54 -5.13 7.58 -4.64
N LYS A 55 -5.10 6.74 -3.61
CA LYS A 55 -6.28 6.34 -2.87
C LYS A 55 -6.08 6.61 -1.40
N ALA A 56 -7.05 7.30 -0.82
CA ALA A 56 -7.07 7.60 0.60
C ALA A 56 -7.87 6.52 1.36
N LEU A 57 -7.32 6.07 2.47
CA LEU A 57 -7.94 5.12 3.39
C LEU A 57 -8.54 5.84 4.59
N SER A 58 -9.53 5.23 5.24
CA SER A 58 -9.91 5.63 6.60
C SER A 58 -8.72 5.44 7.55
N VAL A 59 -8.75 6.05 8.73
CA VAL A 59 -7.67 5.86 9.73
C VAL A 59 -7.54 4.38 10.10
N GLU A 60 -8.66 3.70 10.30
CA GLU A 60 -8.70 2.28 10.67
C GLU A 60 -8.13 1.40 9.55
N ASP A 61 -8.55 1.64 8.30
CA ASP A 61 -8.05 0.90 7.15
C ASP A 61 -6.56 1.21 6.88
N ALA A 62 -6.10 2.43 7.12
CA ALA A 62 -4.69 2.81 6.96
C ALA A 62 -3.79 2.09 7.98
N LEU A 63 -4.23 1.96 9.23
CA LEU A 63 -3.51 1.16 10.23
C LEU A 63 -3.46 -0.33 9.85
N GLN A 64 -4.53 -0.87 9.28
CA GLN A 64 -4.54 -2.23 8.75
C GLN A 64 -3.60 -2.39 7.54
N ALA A 65 -3.56 -1.39 6.66
CA ALA A 65 -2.67 -1.39 5.51
C ALA A 65 -1.19 -1.40 5.90
N ILE A 66 -0.81 -0.76 7.01
CA ILE A 66 0.56 -0.85 7.55
C ILE A 66 0.93 -2.29 7.90
N GLU A 67 0.02 -3.09 8.46
CA GLU A 67 0.30 -4.49 8.77
C GLU A 67 0.50 -5.33 7.49
N LEU A 68 -0.28 -5.07 6.44
CA LEU A 68 -0.09 -5.71 5.13
C LEU A 68 1.27 -5.36 4.52
N LEU A 69 1.63 -4.07 4.52
CA LEU A 69 2.93 -3.60 4.04
C LEU A 69 4.08 -4.19 4.86
N LYS A 70 3.87 -4.39 6.17
CA LYS A 70 4.83 -5.07 7.06
C LYS A 70 5.05 -6.54 6.68
N GLU A 71 4.00 -7.27 6.37
CA GLU A 71 4.10 -8.66 5.87
C GLU A 71 4.82 -8.73 4.52
N GLU A 72 4.58 -7.75 3.64
CA GLU A 72 5.20 -7.63 2.31
C GLU A 72 6.62 -7.02 2.36
N LYS A 73 7.06 -6.51 3.52
CA LYS A 73 8.36 -5.84 3.74
C LYS A 73 8.57 -4.59 2.87
N ILE A 74 7.49 -3.85 2.65
CA ILE A 74 7.46 -2.63 1.83
C ILE A 74 7.56 -1.41 2.74
N ALA A 75 8.56 -0.57 2.50
CA ALA A 75 8.74 0.65 3.28
C ALA A 75 7.65 1.69 3.00
N ILE A 76 7.39 2.53 4.00
CA ILE A 76 6.49 3.68 3.92
C ILE A 76 7.34 4.95 3.98
N TYR A 77 7.37 5.71 2.90
CA TYR A 77 8.12 6.97 2.81
C TYR A 77 7.42 8.11 3.54
N GLY A 78 6.11 8.01 3.74
CA GLY A 78 5.31 9.00 4.45
C GLY A 78 3.84 8.83 4.11
N GLY A 79 3.08 9.91 4.26
CA GLY A 79 1.70 9.93 3.84
C GLY A 79 1.10 11.32 3.81
N ASP A 80 0.10 11.46 2.95
CA ASP A 80 -0.72 12.66 2.90
C ASP A 80 -1.99 12.48 3.72
N ILE A 81 -2.46 13.60 4.26
CA ILE A 81 -3.67 13.66 5.07
C ILE A 81 -4.72 14.40 4.28
N LEU A 82 -5.88 13.77 4.14
CA LEU A 82 -7.05 14.32 3.48
C LEU A 82 -8.20 14.46 4.45
N THR A 83 -9.12 15.33 4.08
CA THR A 83 -10.38 15.57 4.76
C THR A 83 -11.51 15.65 3.75
N GLU A 84 -12.74 15.83 4.23
CA GLU A 84 -13.88 16.07 3.37
C GLU A 84 -14.29 17.54 3.35
N ALA A 85 -14.50 18.06 2.14
CA ALA A 85 -15.15 19.34 1.87
C ALA A 85 -16.17 19.13 0.75
N ASP A 86 -17.42 19.54 0.97
CA ASP A 86 -18.52 19.42 0.00
C ASP A 86 -18.72 17.99 -0.57
N GLY A 87 -18.44 16.97 0.24
CA GLY A 87 -18.57 15.55 -0.14
C GLY A 87 -17.35 14.96 -0.86
N GLU A 88 -16.37 15.79 -1.20
CA GLU A 88 -15.16 15.41 -1.92
C GLU A 88 -13.96 15.27 -0.98
N LEU A 89 -12.99 14.43 -1.37
CA LEU A 89 -11.71 14.34 -0.67
C LEU A 89 -10.76 15.45 -1.14
N VAL A 90 -10.32 16.26 -0.19
CA VAL A 90 -9.38 17.38 -0.39
C VAL A 90 -8.23 17.27 0.60
N TYR A 91 -7.09 17.89 0.28
CA TYR A 91 -5.97 17.89 1.21
C TYR A 91 -6.32 18.61 2.51
N ALA A 92 -5.91 18.02 3.62
CA ALA A 92 -6.18 18.59 4.93
C ALA A 92 -5.51 19.97 5.11
N HIS A 93 -4.39 20.25 4.45
CA HIS A 93 -3.71 21.54 4.56
C HIS A 93 -4.55 22.71 4.04
N ASP A 94 -5.40 22.47 3.04
CA ASP A 94 -6.31 23.48 2.48
C ASP A 94 -7.39 23.90 3.47
N ILE A 95 -7.78 23.01 4.41
CA ILE A 95 -8.95 23.19 5.28
C ILE A 95 -8.59 23.34 6.76
N TRP A 96 -7.57 22.61 7.23
CA TRP A 96 -7.20 22.55 8.65
C TRP A 96 -6.25 23.70 9.05
N GLY A 97 -5.70 24.44 8.08
CA GLY A 97 -4.89 25.63 8.36
C GLY A 97 -3.62 25.32 9.17
N LYS A 98 -3.38 26.08 10.25
CA LYS A 98 -2.11 26.04 11.00
C LYS A 98 -1.84 24.68 11.65
N GLU A 99 -2.89 23.95 12.00
CA GLU A 99 -2.81 22.63 12.60
C GLU A 99 -2.16 21.59 11.69
N TYR A 100 -2.26 21.75 10.37
CA TYR A 100 -1.65 20.83 9.41
C TYR A 100 -0.11 20.94 9.36
N HIS A 101 0.46 22.14 9.51
CA HIS A 101 1.92 22.33 9.47
C HIS A 101 2.68 21.51 10.52
N TYR A 102 2.00 21.08 11.59
CA TYR A 102 2.57 20.23 12.63
C TYR A 102 2.57 18.73 12.28
N LEU A 103 1.89 18.31 11.21
CA LEU A 103 1.62 16.90 10.88
C LEU A 103 2.46 16.34 9.73
N ASN A 104 3.52 17.02 9.30
CA ASN A 104 4.38 16.49 8.24
C ASN A 104 5.19 15.27 8.75
N TRP A 105 4.92 14.08 8.21
CA TRP A 105 5.64 12.86 8.57
C TRP A 105 6.18 12.14 7.32
N TYR A 106 7.49 12.31 7.10
CA TYR A 106 8.26 11.57 6.10
C TYR A 106 9.33 10.71 6.77
N CYS A 107 9.73 9.65 6.08
CA CYS A 107 10.64 8.65 6.57
C CYS A 107 11.59 8.19 5.46
N ASP A 108 12.68 8.94 5.27
CA ASP A 108 13.74 8.53 4.36
C ASP A 108 14.69 7.54 5.04
N LYS A 109 15.23 6.62 4.24
CA LYS A 109 16.29 5.71 4.67
C LYS A 109 17.59 6.49 4.86
N SER A 110 18.26 6.31 6.00
CA SER A 110 19.60 6.89 6.20
C SER A 110 20.67 6.05 5.49
N GLU A 111 21.79 6.65 5.09
CA GLU A 111 22.85 5.97 4.31
C GLU A 111 23.36 4.69 4.97
N ASP A 112 23.58 4.73 6.29
CA ASP A 112 24.13 3.62 7.09
C ASP A 112 23.06 2.73 7.75
N GLU A 113 21.78 2.95 7.47
CA GLU A 113 20.68 2.22 8.12
C GLU A 113 20.46 0.84 7.50
N ASP A 114 20.35 -0.19 8.33
CA ASP A 114 19.94 -1.51 7.85
C ASP A 114 18.50 -1.50 7.35
N ARG A 115 18.19 -2.36 6.38
CA ARG A 115 16.84 -2.43 5.80
C ARG A 115 15.79 -2.83 6.84
N ALA A 116 16.09 -3.73 7.77
CA ALA A 116 15.12 -4.16 8.77
C ALA A 116 14.78 -3.02 9.74
N ASP A 117 15.79 -2.27 10.18
CA ASP A 117 15.64 -1.10 11.05
C ASP A 117 14.85 0.00 10.34
N TYR A 118 15.18 0.27 9.07
CA TYR A 118 14.45 1.22 8.23
C TYR A 118 12.97 0.85 8.08
N LEU A 119 12.67 -0.41 7.75
CA LEU A 119 11.29 -0.88 7.63
C LEU A 119 10.52 -0.67 8.93
N GLN A 120 11.08 -1.14 10.05
CA GLN A 120 10.43 -1.01 11.36
C GLN A 120 10.17 0.46 11.72
N ARG A 121 11.18 1.34 11.55
CA ARG A 121 11.04 2.78 11.78
C ARG A 121 10.01 3.42 10.86
N SER A 122 9.93 3.01 9.60
CA SER A 122 8.94 3.53 8.65
C SER A 122 7.51 3.19 9.08
N TYR A 123 7.26 1.98 9.59
CA TYR A 123 5.96 1.59 10.11
C TYR A 123 5.59 2.33 11.40
N ASP A 124 6.55 2.50 12.30
CA ASP A 124 6.31 3.18 13.58
C ASP A 124 6.01 4.66 13.34
N LYS A 125 6.81 5.35 12.51
CA LYS A 125 6.52 6.72 12.08
C LYS A 125 5.17 6.84 11.41
N ALA A 126 4.76 5.87 10.60
CA ALA A 126 3.46 5.88 9.96
C ALA A 126 2.31 5.77 10.94
N LYS A 127 2.40 4.85 11.91
CA LYS A 127 1.40 4.75 12.97
C LYS A 127 1.31 6.04 13.79
N GLU A 128 2.46 6.60 14.17
CA GLU A 128 2.50 7.87 14.91
C GLU A 128 1.86 9.01 14.11
N GLY A 129 2.25 9.20 12.85
CA GLY A 129 1.71 10.24 11.97
C GLY A 129 0.19 10.12 11.77
N ILE A 130 -0.31 8.91 11.53
CA ILE A 130 -1.75 8.64 11.42
C ILE A 130 -2.49 8.98 12.71
N MET A 131 -1.94 8.58 13.85
CA MET A 131 -2.58 8.83 15.15
C MET A 131 -2.59 10.31 15.52
N GLU A 132 -1.53 11.07 15.21
CA GLU A 132 -1.50 12.52 15.38
C GLU A 132 -2.50 13.21 14.43
N ALA A 133 -2.57 12.78 13.17
CA ALA A 133 -3.56 13.28 12.21
C ALA A 133 -4.99 13.06 12.71
N LYS A 134 -5.29 11.86 13.23
CA LYS A 134 -6.58 11.53 13.83
C LYS A 134 -6.90 12.46 15.01
N LYS A 135 -5.97 12.66 15.94
CA LYS A 135 -6.16 13.53 17.11
C LYS A 135 -6.50 14.96 16.69
N VAL A 136 -5.80 15.48 15.67
CA VAL A 136 -6.07 16.83 15.13
C VAL A 136 -7.45 16.88 14.48
N ALA A 137 -7.79 15.89 13.65
CA ALA A 137 -9.10 15.81 13.01
C ALA A 137 -10.24 15.76 14.03
N ASP A 138 -10.10 14.92 15.07
CA ASP A 138 -11.07 14.80 16.17
C ASP A 138 -11.28 16.16 16.87
N ARG A 139 -10.18 16.87 17.17
CA ARG A 139 -10.22 18.21 17.78
C ARG A 139 -10.94 19.24 16.90
N LEU A 140 -10.76 19.15 15.59
CA LEU A 140 -11.37 20.05 14.61
C LEU A 140 -12.80 19.63 14.22
N GLY A 141 -13.28 18.47 14.68
CA GLY A 141 -14.55 17.89 14.23
C GLY A 141 -14.56 17.57 12.73
N LYS A 142 -13.41 17.16 12.18
CA LYS A 142 -13.21 16.86 10.76
C LYS A 142 -13.00 15.35 10.56
N LYS A 143 -13.28 14.88 9.34
CA LYS A 143 -12.90 13.53 8.93
C LYS A 143 -11.44 13.49 8.53
N CYS A 144 -10.79 12.36 8.78
CA CYS A 144 -9.38 12.12 8.46
C CYS A 144 -9.27 10.93 7.53
N TYR A 145 -8.53 11.11 6.45
CA TYR A 145 -8.17 10.06 5.49
C TYR A 145 -6.67 10.13 5.23
N ILE A 146 -6.08 8.98 4.93
CA ILE A 146 -4.64 8.82 4.81
C ILE A 146 -4.32 8.24 3.44
N VAL A 147 -3.45 8.90 2.68
CA VAL A 147 -2.74 8.31 1.54
C VAL A 147 -1.39 7.85 2.06
N LEU A 148 -1.04 6.59 1.82
CA LEU A 148 0.28 6.04 2.19
C LEU A 148 1.20 6.11 0.97
N VAL A 149 2.34 6.76 1.14
CA VAL A 149 3.39 6.86 0.11
C VAL A 149 4.38 5.71 0.38
N THR A 150 4.46 4.73 -0.52
CA THR A 150 5.17 3.45 -0.29
C THR A 150 6.13 3.10 -1.42
N GLU A 151 6.96 2.07 -1.27
CA GLU A 151 7.87 1.65 -2.36
C GLU A 151 7.15 1.12 -3.62
N TYR A 152 5.83 0.93 -3.57
CA TYR A 152 5.02 0.56 -4.74
C TYR A 152 4.90 1.67 -5.81
N ILE A 153 5.53 2.84 -5.61
CA ILE A 153 5.44 4.08 -6.43
C ILE A 153 5.84 3.95 -7.92
N HIS A 154 6.05 2.73 -8.43
CA HIS A 154 6.26 2.49 -9.87
C HIS A 154 5.22 1.56 -10.53
N LEU A 155 4.09 1.26 -9.88
CA LEU A 155 3.10 0.31 -10.42
C LEU A 155 1.67 0.86 -10.60
N THR A 156 1.44 2.15 -10.45
CA THR A 156 0.19 2.85 -10.83
C THR A 156 0.54 4.08 -11.62
#